data_AF-A0A817PZ72-F1
#
_entry.id   AF-A0A817PZ72-F1
#
_cell.length_a   1.000
_cell.length_b   1.000
_cell.length_c   1.000
_cell.angle_alpha   90.00
_cell.angle_beta   90.00
_cell.angle_gamma   90.00
#
_symmetry.space_group_name_H-M   'P 1'
#
loop_
_entity.id
_entity.type
_entity.pdbx_description
1 polymer ?
#
loop_
_entity_poly.entity_id
_entity_poly.type
_entity_poly.pdbx_seq_one_letter_code
_entity_poly.pdbx_strand_id
1 'polypeptide(L)'
;MSANDRLTRSLPHLQNLIKRDSDAYREDFKLQYLHFESQFMELTAKPDTWNKSLAENISFVSQVAHCYPEECKGLSQMFIDVLRLYSTLLNNDIRLVIVRALILMRNRGLIDCIQLCELFFLRLLQCQDRLLRVTIQTHIINDIKKQNEKHKNNKLNSTLQNFMCTIIKESNAIAVKMALDIMVSLYRKNIWNDAKTANIIASTCFSKITKSSPHTDTQRRWRAKKRDQHHRTQLSLRRLIVEQINESHQYSSGINENFMFLLC
;
A
#
# COMPACT_ATOMS: atom_id res chain seq x y z
N MET A 1 9.69 43.49 14.22
CA MET A 1 9.45 42.03 14.32
C MET A 1 10.75 41.37 14.73
N SER A 2 10.85 40.93 15.99
CA SER A 2 12.08 40.35 16.55
C SER A 2 12.31 38.94 16.02
N ALA A 3 13.58 38.55 15.80
CA ALA A 3 13.98 37.22 15.33
C ALA A 3 13.48 36.07 16.23
N ASN A 4 13.09 36.34 17.48
CA ASN A 4 12.51 35.36 18.40
C ASN A 4 11.08 34.91 18.05
N ASP A 5 10.26 35.74 17.38
CA ASP A 5 8.90 35.37 16.95
C ASP A 5 8.88 34.37 15.78
N ARG A 6 10.01 34.26 15.07
CA ARG A 6 10.16 33.34 13.93
C ARG A 6 10.64 31.95 14.36
N LEU A 7 11.40 31.87 15.47
CA LEU A 7 11.91 30.61 16.03
C LEU A 7 10.84 29.86 16.83
N THR A 8 9.87 30.57 17.42
CA THR A 8 8.70 30.02 18.11
C THR A 8 7.61 29.46 17.18
N ARG A 9 7.70 29.66 15.85
CA ARG A 9 6.66 29.29 14.85
C ARG A 9 7.08 28.23 13.82
N SER A 10 8.12 27.45 14.06
CA SER A 10 8.42 26.34 13.15
C SER A 10 7.42 25.18 13.35
N LEU A 11 6.84 24.65 12.27
CA LEU A 11 5.89 23.53 12.34
C LEU A 11 6.44 22.33 13.14
N PRO A 12 7.72 21.93 13.01
CA PRO A 12 8.27 20.85 13.82
C PRO A 12 8.32 21.18 15.32
N HIS A 13 8.56 22.43 15.68
CA HIS A 13 8.55 22.86 17.08
C HIS A 13 7.13 22.82 17.66
N LEU A 14 6.16 23.42 16.97
CA LEU A 14 4.75 23.38 17.36
C LEU A 14 4.24 21.94 17.47
N GLN A 15 4.65 21.07 16.56
CA GLN A 15 4.31 19.66 16.60
C GLN A 15 4.79 18.97 17.88
N ASN A 16 6.02 19.26 18.31
CA ASN A 16 6.58 18.70 19.54
C ASN A 16 5.88 19.25 20.78
N LEU A 17 5.47 20.52 20.77
CA LEU A 17 4.71 21.14 21.85
C LEU A 17 3.32 20.51 21.98
N ILE A 18 2.57 20.41 20.89
CA ILE A 18 1.24 19.75 20.84
C ILE A 18 1.30 18.31 21.35
N LYS A 19 2.34 17.57 20.98
CA LYS A 19 2.51 16.17 21.43
C LYS A 19 2.80 16.04 22.93
N ARG A 20 3.28 17.10 23.58
CA ARG A 20 3.56 17.13 25.03
C ARG A 20 2.34 17.59 25.82
N ASP A 21 1.66 18.62 25.32
CA ASP A 21 0.47 19.21 25.92
C ASP A 21 -0.47 19.63 24.79
N SER A 22 -1.53 18.86 24.52
CA SER A 22 -2.44 19.17 23.43
C SER A 22 -3.40 20.31 23.79
N ASP A 23 -3.75 20.47 25.06
CA ASP A 23 -4.78 21.43 25.45
C ASP A 23 -4.23 22.86 25.40
N ALA A 24 -2.98 23.05 25.83
CA ALA A 24 -2.33 24.37 25.81
C ALA A 24 -2.15 24.96 24.39
N TYR A 25 -1.95 24.11 23.38
CA TYR A 25 -1.63 24.52 22.01
C TYR A 25 -2.79 24.35 21.03
N ARG A 26 -4.02 24.20 21.54
CA ARG A 26 -5.22 23.97 20.74
C ARG A 26 -5.55 25.13 19.80
N GLU A 27 -5.42 26.37 20.28
CA GLU A 27 -5.71 27.56 19.48
C GLU A 27 -4.65 27.79 18.38
N ASP A 28 -3.37 27.54 18.69
CA ASP A 28 -2.30 27.56 17.68
C ASP A 28 -2.54 26.50 16.60
N PHE A 29 -2.97 25.30 17.00
CA PHE A 29 -3.34 24.25 16.06
C PHE A 29 -4.50 24.68 15.15
N LYS A 30 -5.59 25.25 15.71
CA LYS A 30 -6.74 25.72 14.92
C LYS A 30 -6.33 26.78 13.90
N LEU A 31 -5.50 27.74 14.29
CA LEU A 31 -4.98 28.76 13.37
C LEU A 31 -4.20 28.12 12.21
N GLN A 32 -3.35 27.13 12.51
CA GLN A 32 -2.60 26.42 11.50
C GLN A 32 -3.49 25.53 10.62
N TYR A 33 -4.53 24.94 11.19
CA TYR A 33 -5.49 24.11 10.48
C TYR A 33 -6.30 24.93 9.47
N LEU A 34 -6.77 26.13 9.84
CA LEU A 34 -7.44 27.06 8.92
C LEU A 34 -6.52 27.46 7.74
N HIS A 35 -5.24 27.70 8.02
CA HIS A 35 -4.27 27.99 6.98
C HIS A 35 -4.08 26.81 6.02
N PHE A 36 -3.99 25.60 6.58
CA PHE A 36 -3.95 24.37 5.80
C PHE A 36 -5.19 24.19 4.92
N GLU A 37 -6.40 24.39 5.46
CA GLU A 37 -7.66 24.27 4.70
C GLU A 37 -7.70 25.25 3.52
N SER A 38 -7.28 26.50 3.74
CA SER A 38 -7.18 27.51 2.70
C SER A 38 -6.24 27.07 1.55
N GLN A 39 -5.05 26.58 1.89
CA GLN A 39 -4.11 26.06 0.89
C GLN A 39 -4.61 24.79 0.20
N PHE A 40 -5.35 23.94 0.92
CA PHE A 40 -5.90 22.71 0.37
C PHE A 40 -7.05 23.00 -0.60
N MET A 41 -7.87 24.03 -0.33
CA MET A 41 -8.87 24.52 -1.29
C MET A 41 -8.20 25.03 -2.58
N GLU A 42 -7.08 25.76 -2.47
CA GLU A 42 -6.31 26.20 -3.62
C GLU A 42 -5.75 25.02 -4.44
N LEU A 43 -5.24 23.97 -3.78
CA LEU A 43 -4.81 22.74 -4.46
C LEU A 43 -5.95 22.11 -5.27
N THR A 44 -7.16 22.11 -4.71
CA THR A 44 -8.34 21.54 -5.37
C THR A 44 -8.72 22.33 -6.63
N ALA A 45 -8.48 23.65 -6.63
CA ALA A 45 -8.65 24.50 -7.79
C ALA A 45 -7.50 24.36 -8.82
N LYS A 46 -6.26 24.13 -8.37
CA LYS A 46 -5.05 24.03 -9.21
C LYS A 46 -4.15 22.85 -8.80
N PRO A 47 -4.50 21.60 -9.16
CA PRO A 47 -3.86 20.39 -8.63
C PRO A 47 -2.41 20.15 -9.09
N ASP A 48 -1.98 20.72 -10.21
CA ASP A 48 -0.63 20.50 -10.78
C ASP A 48 0.46 21.35 -10.09
N THR A 49 0.07 22.28 -9.22
CA THR A 49 1.00 23.23 -8.61
C THR A 49 1.74 22.60 -7.43
N TRP A 50 3.07 22.61 -7.47
CA TRP A 50 3.87 22.29 -6.28
C TRP A 50 3.78 23.42 -5.26
N ASN A 51 3.43 23.08 -4.02
CA ASN A 51 3.41 24.01 -2.90
C ASN A 51 4.11 23.38 -1.68
N LYS A 52 5.32 23.84 -1.40
CA LYS A 52 6.14 23.37 -0.27
C LYS A 52 5.46 23.61 1.08
N SER A 53 4.83 24.77 1.26
CA SER A 53 4.14 25.11 2.52
C SER A 53 2.96 24.16 2.75
N LEU A 54 2.18 23.86 1.70
CA LEU A 54 1.11 22.87 1.79
C LEU A 54 1.63 21.47 2.12
N ALA A 55 2.74 21.04 1.51
CA ALA A 55 3.35 19.75 1.81
C ALA A 55 3.78 19.62 3.29
N GLU A 56 4.37 20.68 3.84
CA GLU A 56 4.75 20.77 5.26
C GLU A 56 3.51 20.75 6.16
N ASN A 57 2.44 21.46 5.77
CA ASN A 57 1.17 21.50 6.50
C ASN A 57 0.45 20.15 6.51
N ILE A 58 0.33 19.47 5.36
CA ILE A 58 -0.23 18.11 5.29
C ILE A 58 0.53 17.18 6.24
N SER A 59 1.86 17.26 6.23
CA SER A 59 2.71 16.45 7.09
C SER A 59 2.52 16.77 8.57
N PHE A 60 2.42 18.06 8.92
CA PHE A 60 2.19 18.54 10.28
C PHE A 60 0.83 18.07 10.82
N VAL A 61 -0.26 18.41 10.12
CA VAL A 61 -1.64 18.10 10.54
C VAL A 61 -1.80 16.58 10.71
N SER A 62 -1.31 15.78 9.77
CA SER A 62 -1.37 14.32 9.87
C SER A 62 -0.63 13.75 11.09
N GLN A 63 0.46 14.41 11.51
CA GLN A 63 1.24 14.00 12.68
C GLN A 63 0.59 14.37 14.01
N VAL A 64 -0.24 15.41 14.05
CA VAL A 64 -0.97 15.82 15.26
C VAL A 64 -2.44 15.41 15.26
N ALA A 65 -2.98 14.86 14.15
CA ALA A 65 -4.40 14.55 14.00
C ALA A 65 -5.01 13.71 15.15
N HIS A 66 -4.26 12.75 15.70
CA HIS A 66 -4.70 11.95 16.84
C HIS A 66 -4.86 12.73 18.17
N CYS A 67 -4.24 13.90 18.31
CA CYS A 67 -4.38 14.78 19.47
C CYS A 67 -5.68 15.59 19.42
N TYR A 68 -6.25 15.80 18.23
CA TYR A 68 -7.43 16.64 18.00
C TYR A 68 -8.45 15.91 17.11
N PRO A 69 -9.08 14.83 17.60
CA PRO A 69 -9.96 13.99 16.79
C PRO A 69 -11.23 14.71 16.31
N GLU A 70 -11.75 15.66 17.08
CA GLU A 70 -12.96 16.42 16.73
C GLU A 70 -12.68 17.43 15.61
N GLU A 71 -11.58 18.17 15.70
CA GLU A 71 -11.18 19.14 14.69
C GLU A 71 -10.70 18.47 13.40
N CYS A 72 -10.02 17.33 13.52
CA CYS A 72 -9.52 16.57 12.36
C CYS A 72 -10.59 15.63 11.78
N LYS A 73 -11.85 15.77 12.18
CA LYS A 73 -12.94 14.92 11.68
C LYS A 73 -13.11 15.15 10.17
N GLY A 74 -12.97 14.09 9.39
CA GLY A 74 -13.06 14.15 7.93
C GLY A 74 -11.76 14.49 7.20
N LEU A 75 -10.66 14.79 7.91
CA LEU A 75 -9.35 15.05 7.30
C LEU A 75 -8.90 13.89 6.40
N SER A 76 -9.05 12.64 6.87
CA SER A 76 -8.72 11.44 6.10
C SER A 76 -9.56 11.33 4.83
N GLN A 77 -10.85 11.65 4.91
CA GLN A 77 -11.76 11.62 3.78
C GLN A 77 -11.39 12.67 2.74
N MET A 78 -11.03 13.89 3.19
CA MET A 78 -10.57 14.96 2.31
C MET A 78 -9.34 14.56 1.49
N PHE A 79 -8.36 13.89 2.10
CA PHE A 79 -7.20 13.34 1.39
C PHE A 79 -7.57 12.21 0.42
N ILE A 80 -8.49 11.33 0.81
CA ILE A 80 -9.00 10.26 -0.05
C ILE A 80 -9.67 10.86 -1.30
N ASP A 81 -10.53 11.86 -1.12
CA ASP A 81 -11.31 12.45 -2.21
C ASP A 81 -10.43 13.17 -3.23
N VAL A 82 -9.43 13.94 -2.76
CA VAL A 82 -8.48 14.60 -3.65
C VAL A 82 -7.66 13.58 -4.45
N LEU A 83 -7.21 12.49 -3.83
CA LEU A 83 -6.53 11.42 -4.57
C LEU A 83 -7.48 10.67 -5.53
N ARG A 84 -8.77 10.51 -5.20
CA ARG A 84 -9.74 9.88 -6.11
C ARG A 84 -10.01 10.72 -7.35
N LEU A 85 -10.14 12.04 -7.17
CA LEU A 85 -10.52 12.99 -8.22
C LEU A 85 -9.33 13.43 -9.08
N TYR A 86 -8.17 13.69 -8.45
CA TYR A 86 -7.05 14.37 -9.11
C TYR A 86 -5.77 13.53 -9.14
N SER A 87 -5.81 12.21 -8.90
CA SER A 87 -4.59 11.38 -8.81
C SER A 87 -3.61 11.60 -9.95
N THR A 88 -4.05 11.68 -11.20
CA THR A 88 -3.17 11.85 -12.37
C THR A 88 -2.73 13.29 -12.61
N LEU A 89 -3.48 14.26 -12.10
CA LEU A 89 -3.23 15.71 -12.28
C LEU A 89 -2.41 16.31 -11.14
N LEU A 90 -2.38 15.66 -9.98
CA LEU A 90 -1.60 16.12 -8.85
C LEU A 90 -0.10 16.08 -9.15
N ASN A 91 0.60 17.11 -8.69
CA ASN A 91 2.05 17.08 -8.62
C ASN A 91 2.53 15.82 -7.86
N ASN A 92 3.59 15.16 -8.37
CA ASN A 92 4.09 13.89 -7.84
C ASN A 92 4.47 13.98 -6.35
N ASP A 93 5.08 15.09 -5.93
CA ASP A 93 5.55 15.27 -4.55
C ASP A 93 4.38 15.48 -3.59
N ILE A 94 3.38 16.29 -3.97
CA ILE A 94 2.14 16.44 -3.17
C ILE A 94 1.41 15.10 -3.06
N ARG A 95 1.28 14.37 -4.16
CA ARG A 95 0.67 13.03 -4.17
C ARG A 95 1.37 12.10 -3.17
N LEU A 96 2.71 12.08 -3.17
CA LEU A 96 3.49 11.25 -2.25
C LEU A 96 3.30 11.69 -0.79
N VAL A 97 3.25 13.00 -0.52
CA VAL A 97 3.02 13.54 0.83
C VAL A 97 1.63 13.15 1.35
N ILE A 98 0.57 13.26 0.54
CA ILE A 98 -0.79 12.85 0.93
C ILE A 98 -0.84 11.33 1.17
N VAL A 99 -0.18 10.51 0.34
CA VAL A 99 -0.13 9.06 0.56
C VAL A 99 0.59 8.71 1.85
N ARG A 100 1.71 9.37 2.17
CA ARG A 100 2.42 9.17 3.45
C ARG A 100 1.56 9.59 4.65
N ALA A 101 0.82 10.69 4.52
CA ALA A 101 -0.15 11.14 5.51
C ALA A 101 -1.25 10.09 5.77
N LEU A 102 -1.87 9.55 4.71
CA LEU A 102 -2.88 8.49 4.83
C LEU A 102 -2.33 7.21 5.46
N ILE A 103 -1.11 6.80 5.09
CA ILE A 103 -0.42 5.66 5.71
C ILE A 103 -0.20 5.89 7.21
N LEU A 104 0.21 7.10 7.61
CA LEU A 104 0.39 7.45 9.02
C LEU A 104 -0.94 7.39 9.78
N MET A 105 -2.00 7.96 9.22
CA MET A 105 -3.34 7.94 9.83
C MET A 105 -3.88 6.51 9.95
N ARG A 106 -3.65 5.66 8.95
CA ARG A 106 -3.96 4.22 8.99
C ARG A 106 -3.21 3.50 10.10
N ASN A 107 -1.92 3.75 10.24
CA ASN A 107 -1.11 3.13 11.30
C ASN A 107 -1.60 3.48 12.71
N ARG A 108 -2.29 4.63 12.85
CA ARG A 108 -2.93 5.10 14.08
C ARG A 108 -4.38 4.63 14.25
N GLY A 109 -4.91 3.84 13.31
CA GLY A 109 -6.27 3.32 13.36
C GLY A 109 -7.36 4.31 12.95
N LEU A 110 -7.01 5.44 12.33
CA LEU A 110 -7.98 6.47 11.89
C LEU A 110 -8.64 6.16 10.54
N ILE A 111 -8.14 5.15 9.82
CA ILE A 111 -8.62 4.76 8.47
C ILE A 111 -8.76 3.24 8.42
N ASP A 112 -9.81 2.75 7.77
CA ASP A 112 -10.01 1.31 7.55
C ASP A 112 -9.04 0.73 6.50
N CYS A 113 -8.68 -0.56 6.66
CA CYS A 113 -7.72 -1.25 5.80
C CYS A 113 -8.24 -1.35 4.37
N ILE A 114 -9.50 -1.75 4.25
CA ILE A 114 -10.13 -2.08 2.99
C ILE A 114 -10.32 -0.80 2.20
N GLN A 115 -10.82 0.25 2.85
CA GLN A 115 -10.99 1.57 2.24
C GLN A 115 -9.67 2.13 1.68
N LEU A 116 -8.58 2.06 2.45
CA LEU A 116 -7.28 2.57 2.00
C LEU A 116 -6.66 1.71 0.89
N CYS A 117 -6.72 0.37 1.04
CA CYS A 117 -6.20 -0.54 0.03
C CYS A 117 -6.95 -0.38 -1.30
N GLU A 118 -8.28 -0.23 -1.26
CA GLU A 118 -9.11 0.01 -2.45
C GLU A 118 -8.65 1.28 -3.20
N LEU A 119 -8.44 2.40 -2.49
CA LEU A 119 -7.94 3.64 -3.08
C LEU A 119 -6.59 3.41 -3.79
N PHE A 120 -5.65 2.76 -3.09
CA PHE A 120 -4.32 2.51 -3.60
C PHE A 120 -4.34 1.63 -4.85
N PHE A 121 -5.13 0.55 -4.81
CA PHE A 121 -5.29 -0.40 -5.89
C PHE A 121 -5.93 0.19 -7.14
N LEU A 122 -7.05 0.89 -6.99
CA LEU A 122 -7.85 1.35 -8.14
C LEU A 122 -7.33 2.65 -8.77
N ARG A 123 -6.65 3.51 -8.00
CA ARG A 123 -6.31 4.86 -8.46
C ARG A 123 -4.83 5.18 -8.51
N LEU A 124 -4.00 4.59 -7.65
CA LEU A 124 -2.59 5.00 -7.51
C LEU A 124 -1.59 4.02 -8.11
N LEU A 125 -1.96 2.75 -8.29
CA LEU A 125 -1.09 1.78 -8.99
C LEU A 125 -0.85 2.13 -10.46
N GLN A 126 -1.72 2.95 -11.06
CA GLN A 126 -1.59 3.39 -12.45
C GLN A 126 -0.63 4.58 -12.64
N CYS A 127 -0.26 5.27 -11.55
CA CYS A 127 0.61 6.45 -11.64
C CYS A 127 2.03 6.09 -12.08
N GLN A 128 2.64 6.93 -12.91
CA GLN A 128 4.01 6.74 -13.44
C GLN A 128 5.13 7.09 -12.44
N ASP A 129 4.84 7.10 -11.14
CA ASP A 129 5.83 7.37 -10.09
C ASP A 129 6.36 6.08 -9.43
N ARG A 130 7.65 5.80 -9.61
CA ARG A 130 8.31 4.61 -9.05
C ARG A 130 8.37 4.65 -7.52
N LEU A 131 8.67 5.81 -6.92
CA LEU A 131 8.83 5.95 -5.48
C LEU A 131 7.49 5.76 -4.77
N LEU A 132 6.43 6.36 -5.32
CA LEU A 132 5.06 6.17 -4.85
C LEU A 132 4.66 4.70 -4.86
N ARG A 133 4.89 4.02 -5.99
CA ARG A 133 4.54 2.60 -6.18
C ARG A 133 5.23 1.70 -5.16
N VAL A 134 6.53 1.88 -4.92
CA VAL A 134 7.27 1.10 -3.90
C VAL A 134 6.75 1.38 -2.50
N THR A 135 6.43 2.66 -2.19
CA THR A 135 5.88 3.07 -0.88
C THR A 135 4.54 2.38 -0.61
N ILE A 136 3.63 2.43 -1.59
CA ILE A 136 2.30 1.80 -1.52
C ILE A 136 2.43 0.28 -1.38
N GLN A 137 3.22 -0.37 -2.24
CA GLN A 137 3.42 -1.82 -2.21
C GLN A 137 3.93 -2.29 -0.84
N THR A 138 4.95 -1.61 -0.31
CA THR A 138 5.56 -1.94 0.99
C THR A 138 4.54 -1.79 2.12
N HIS A 139 3.76 -0.70 2.12
CA HIS A 139 2.73 -0.48 3.13
C HIS A 139 1.64 -1.56 3.07
N ILE A 140 1.11 -1.87 1.89
CA ILE A 140 0.03 -2.87 1.72
C ILE A 140 0.47 -4.25 2.25
N ILE A 141 1.67 -4.69 1.89
CA ILE A 141 2.20 -5.98 2.37
C ILE A 141 2.32 -5.99 3.90
N ASN A 142 2.81 -4.89 4.48
CA ASN A 142 3.00 -4.79 5.92
C ASN A 142 1.68 -4.65 6.69
N ASP A 143 0.71 -3.89 6.17
CA ASP A 143 -0.60 -3.73 6.82
C ASP A 143 -1.37 -5.05 6.79
N ILE A 144 -1.42 -5.74 5.64
CA ILE A 144 -2.04 -7.08 5.55
C ILE A 144 -1.35 -8.07 6.50
N LYS A 145 -0.01 -8.04 6.59
CA LYS A 145 0.73 -8.85 7.55
C LYS A 145 0.28 -8.56 8.99
N LYS A 146 0.20 -7.28 9.37
CA LYS A 146 -0.22 -6.85 10.70
C LYS A 146 -1.67 -7.26 11.01
N GLN A 147 -2.58 -7.14 10.04
CA GLN A 147 -3.98 -7.58 10.18
C GLN A 147 -4.12 -9.10 10.33
N ASN A 148 -3.12 -9.87 9.93
CA ASN A 148 -3.08 -11.33 10.05
C ASN A 148 -2.12 -11.84 11.14
N GLU A 149 -1.54 -10.95 11.96
CA GLU A 149 -0.51 -11.30 12.94
C GLU A 149 -1.06 -12.14 14.10
N LYS A 150 -2.26 -11.81 14.60
CA LYS A 150 -2.90 -12.54 15.69
C LYS A 150 -3.68 -13.76 15.20
N HIS A 151 -4.47 -13.58 14.14
CA HIS A 151 -5.28 -14.63 13.52
C HIS A 151 -5.48 -14.29 12.04
N LYS A 152 -5.78 -15.29 11.22
CA LYS A 152 -6.10 -15.06 9.80
C LYS A 152 -7.42 -14.31 9.66
N ASN A 153 -7.38 -13.08 9.16
CA ASN A 153 -8.57 -12.28 8.88
C ASN A 153 -9.13 -12.65 7.51
N ASN A 154 -9.84 -13.78 7.44
CA ASN A 154 -10.34 -14.34 6.17
C ASN A 154 -11.29 -13.40 5.42
N LYS A 155 -12.08 -12.58 6.12
CA LYS A 155 -12.98 -11.60 5.49
C LYS A 155 -12.17 -10.53 4.75
N LEU A 156 -11.22 -9.90 5.43
CA LEU A 156 -10.33 -8.92 4.83
C LEU A 156 -9.53 -9.51 3.67
N ASN A 157 -8.93 -10.70 3.88
CA ASN A 157 -8.15 -11.38 2.85
C ASN A 157 -8.98 -11.66 1.60
N SER A 158 -10.20 -12.18 1.75
CA SER A 158 -11.09 -12.46 0.62
C SER A 158 -11.43 -11.20 -0.16
N THR A 159 -11.74 -10.10 0.52
CA THR A 159 -12.04 -8.81 -0.11
C THR A 159 -10.84 -8.28 -0.89
N LEU A 160 -9.65 -8.26 -0.28
CA LEU A 160 -8.44 -7.74 -0.94
C LEU A 160 -7.98 -8.63 -2.09
N GLN A 161 -8.10 -9.96 -1.97
CA GLN A 161 -7.85 -10.89 -3.08
C GLN A 161 -8.79 -10.62 -4.25
N ASN A 162 -10.07 -10.34 -3.99
CA ASN A 162 -11.02 -9.99 -5.06
C ASN A 162 -10.63 -8.69 -5.76
N PHE A 163 -10.19 -7.67 -5.03
CA PHE A 163 -9.66 -6.44 -5.64
C PHE A 163 -8.44 -6.73 -6.53
N MET A 164 -7.49 -7.55 -6.07
CA MET A 164 -6.33 -7.96 -6.87
C MET A 164 -6.74 -8.71 -8.15
N CYS A 165 -7.75 -9.58 -8.07
CA CYS A 165 -8.28 -10.26 -9.25
C CYS A 165 -8.84 -9.28 -10.28
N THR A 166 -9.51 -8.22 -9.84
CA THR A 166 -10.03 -7.18 -10.73
C THR A 166 -8.88 -6.48 -11.44
N ILE A 167 -7.86 -6.03 -10.71
CA ILE A 167 -6.68 -5.35 -11.28
C ILE A 167 -5.93 -6.23 -12.28
N ILE A 168 -5.76 -7.52 -11.97
CA ILE A 168 -5.05 -8.48 -12.84
C ILE A 168 -5.74 -8.66 -14.19
N LYS A 169 -7.06 -8.45 -14.26
CA LYS A 169 -7.85 -8.52 -15.49
C LYS A 169 -7.80 -7.22 -16.31
N GLU A 170 -7.29 -6.14 -15.75
CA GLU A 170 -7.15 -4.86 -16.45
C GLU A 170 -6.01 -4.89 -17.47
N SER A 171 -6.02 -3.92 -18.40
CA SER A 171 -5.03 -3.79 -19.46
C SER A 171 -3.73 -3.10 -19.01
N ASN A 172 -3.69 -2.50 -17.82
CA ASN A 172 -2.54 -1.75 -17.34
C ASN A 172 -1.43 -2.68 -16.83
N ALA A 173 -0.39 -2.86 -17.66
CA ALA A 173 0.73 -3.75 -17.34
C ALA A 173 1.48 -3.40 -16.04
N ILE A 174 1.57 -2.12 -15.67
CA ILE A 174 2.24 -1.68 -14.43
C ILE A 174 1.41 -2.11 -13.22
N ALA A 175 0.11 -1.85 -13.25
CA ALA A 175 -0.79 -2.22 -12.16
C ALA A 175 -0.87 -3.74 -11.99
N VAL A 176 -1.01 -4.49 -13.09
CA VAL A 176 -1.02 -5.97 -13.10
C VAL A 176 0.27 -6.53 -12.50
N LYS A 177 1.44 -5.97 -12.89
CA LYS A 177 2.73 -6.41 -12.35
C LYS A 177 2.83 -6.18 -10.85
N MET A 178 2.42 -5.01 -10.37
CA MET A 178 2.44 -4.70 -8.95
C MET A 178 1.49 -5.57 -8.14
N ALA A 179 0.27 -5.79 -8.63
CA ALA A 179 -0.69 -6.69 -7.99
C ALA A 179 -0.10 -8.10 -7.87
N LEU A 180 0.53 -8.60 -8.94
CA LEU A 180 1.23 -9.88 -8.94
C LEU A 180 2.37 -9.92 -7.91
N ASP A 181 3.21 -8.88 -7.85
CA ASP A 181 4.32 -8.81 -6.90
C ASP A 181 3.84 -8.79 -5.44
N ILE A 182 2.72 -8.11 -5.14
CA ILE A 182 2.09 -8.13 -3.81
C ILE A 182 1.57 -9.53 -3.48
N MET A 183 0.83 -10.16 -4.39
CA MET A 183 0.29 -11.51 -4.19
C MET A 183 1.40 -12.54 -3.96
N VAL A 184 2.48 -12.50 -4.75
CA VAL A 184 3.65 -13.38 -4.58
C VAL A 184 4.32 -13.12 -3.22
N SER A 185 4.44 -11.86 -2.81
CA SER A 185 5.04 -11.51 -1.51
C SER A 185 4.22 -12.01 -0.33
N LEU A 186 2.89 -11.91 -0.39
CA LEU A 186 1.99 -12.40 0.66
C LEU A 186 1.90 -13.93 0.69
N TYR A 187 1.96 -14.58 -0.47
CA TYR A 187 2.03 -16.04 -0.59
C TYR A 187 3.30 -16.58 0.08
N ARG A 188 4.46 -15.98 -0.24
CA ARG A 188 5.76 -16.34 0.37
C ARG A 188 5.82 -16.15 1.88
N LYS A 189 5.03 -15.22 2.41
CA LYS A 189 4.92 -14.96 3.86
C LYS A 189 3.90 -15.88 4.54
N ASN A 190 3.35 -16.88 3.83
CA ASN A 190 2.32 -17.81 4.31
C ASN A 190 1.01 -17.13 4.77
N ILE A 191 0.74 -15.91 4.31
CA ILE A 191 -0.47 -15.16 4.68
C ILE A 191 -1.63 -15.56 3.76
N TRP A 192 -1.42 -15.43 2.44
CA TRP A 192 -2.37 -15.86 1.40
C TRP A 192 -1.93 -17.15 0.74
N ASN A 193 -1.63 -18.17 1.55
CA ASN A 193 -1.27 -19.50 1.06
C ASN A 193 -2.53 -20.35 0.85
N ASP A 194 -3.28 -20.02 -0.18
CA ASP A 194 -4.49 -20.72 -0.57
C ASP A 194 -4.50 -21.04 -2.06
N ALA A 195 -5.29 -22.05 -2.45
CA ALA A 195 -5.34 -22.54 -3.83
C ALA A 195 -5.79 -21.45 -4.82
N LYS A 196 -6.69 -20.55 -4.41
CA LYS A 196 -7.17 -19.46 -5.26
C LYS A 196 -6.03 -18.49 -5.56
N THR A 197 -5.28 -18.06 -4.54
CA THR A 197 -4.11 -17.19 -4.71
C THR A 197 -3.04 -17.84 -5.61
N ALA A 198 -2.73 -19.12 -5.40
CA ALA A 198 -1.76 -19.85 -6.24
C ALA A 198 -2.19 -19.93 -7.71
N ASN A 199 -3.47 -20.22 -7.96
CA ASN A 199 -4.02 -20.30 -9.32
C ASN A 199 -3.99 -18.94 -10.04
N ILE A 200 -4.28 -17.84 -9.33
CA ILE A 200 -4.22 -16.48 -9.88
C ILE A 200 -2.78 -16.11 -10.24
N ILE A 201 -1.81 -16.39 -9.37
CA ILE A 201 -0.39 -16.13 -9.64
C ILE A 201 0.05 -16.90 -10.89
N ALA A 202 -0.28 -18.20 -10.97
CA ALA A 202 0.06 -19.04 -12.11
C ALA A 202 -0.54 -18.52 -13.42
N SER A 203 -1.85 -18.25 -13.46
CA SER A 203 -2.52 -17.78 -14.69
C SER A 203 -1.97 -16.42 -15.15
N THR A 204 -1.69 -15.51 -14.22
CA THR A 204 -1.15 -14.17 -14.52
C THR A 204 0.28 -14.23 -15.06
N CYS A 205 1.12 -15.14 -14.56
CA CYS A 205 2.50 -15.32 -15.03
C CYS A 205 2.60 -15.77 -16.50
N PHE A 206 1.55 -16.41 -17.03
CA PHE A 206 1.50 -16.88 -18.42
C PHE A 206 0.75 -15.94 -19.37
N SER A 207 0.12 -14.89 -18.84
CA SER A 207 -0.57 -13.88 -19.64
C SER A 207 0.38 -13.09 -20.55
N LYS A 208 -0.12 -12.54 -21.67
CA LYS A 208 0.70 -11.75 -22.61
C LYS A 208 1.23 -10.46 -21.98
N ILE A 209 0.50 -9.90 -21.01
CA ILE A 209 0.77 -8.61 -20.36
C ILE A 209 2.05 -8.65 -19.50
N THR A 210 2.34 -9.79 -18.86
CA THR A 210 3.54 -9.95 -18.01
C THR A 210 4.78 -10.40 -18.78
N LYS A 211 4.66 -10.74 -20.07
CA LYS A 211 5.79 -11.21 -20.89
C LYS A 211 6.77 -10.10 -21.27
N SER A 212 6.37 -8.83 -21.28
CA SER A 212 7.12 -7.70 -21.87
C SER A 212 8.04 -6.91 -20.93
N SER A 213 8.30 -7.33 -19.67
CA SER A 213 9.18 -6.55 -18.75
C SER A 213 10.20 -7.41 -17.97
N PRO A 214 11.50 -7.03 -17.90
CA PRO A 214 12.59 -7.89 -17.46
C PRO A 214 12.96 -7.83 -15.97
N HIS A 215 12.01 -7.62 -15.05
CA HIS A 215 12.32 -7.65 -13.61
C HIS A 215 11.24 -8.33 -12.78
N THR A 216 11.47 -9.60 -12.45
CA THR A 216 11.84 -10.01 -11.09
C THR A 216 12.78 -11.22 -11.20
N ASP A 217 13.82 -11.33 -10.37
CA ASP A 217 14.73 -12.51 -10.36
C ASP A 217 13.98 -13.83 -10.15
N THR A 218 12.82 -13.75 -9.52
CA THR A 218 11.79 -14.79 -9.51
C THR A 218 11.41 -15.22 -10.91
N GLN A 219 10.96 -14.33 -11.80
CA GLN A 219 10.59 -14.72 -13.16
C GLN A 219 11.76 -15.31 -13.95
N ARG A 220 13.01 -14.87 -13.73
CA ARG A 220 14.20 -15.45 -14.36
C ARG A 220 14.47 -16.88 -13.87
N ARG A 221 14.41 -17.13 -12.55
CA ARG A 221 14.50 -18.49 -11.96
C ARG A 221 13.37 -19.41 -12.44
N TRP A 222 12.15 -18.90 -12.54
CA TRP A 222 11.00 -19.63 -13.07
C TRP A 222 11.13 -19.94 -14.57
N ARG A 223 11.68 -19.03 -15.38
CA ARG A 223 11.97 -19.24 -16.81
C ARG A 223 13.15 -20.20 -17.05
N ALA A 224 14.16 -20.19 -16.18
CA ALA A 224 15.28 -21.12 -16.23
C ALA A 224 14.80 -22.56 -16.02
N LYS A 225 14.01 -22.81 -14.96
CA LYS A 225 13.38 -24.13 -14.72
C LYS A 225 12.44 -24.58 -15.86
N LYS A 226 11.73 -23.65 -16.51
CA LYS A 226 10.86 -23.98 -17.65
C LYS A 226 11.62 -24.44 -18.90
N ARG A 227 12.85 -23.94 -19.13
CA ARG A 227 13.68 -24.36 -20.27
C ARG A 227 14.12 -25.83 -20.12
N ASP A 228 14.41 -26.25 -18.90
CA ASP A 228 14.74 -27.65 -18.60
C ASP A 228 13.51 -28.57 -18.64
N GLN A 229 12.30 -28.04 -18.34
CA GLN A 229 11.07 -28.82 -18.27
C GLN A 229 10.24 -28.88 -19.56
N HIS A 230 10.64 -28.17 -20.64
CA HIS A 230 9.82 -28.02 -21.86
C HIS A 230 9.51 -29.35 -22.57
N HIS A 231 10.14 -30.46 -22.14
CA HIS A 231 9.86 -31.82 -22.58
C HIS A 231 8.67 -32.52 -21.92
N ARG A 232 8.02 -31.98 -20.87
CA ARG A 232 6.90 -32.68 -20.20
C ARG A 232 5.70 -31.76 -19.91
N THR A 233 4.57 -32.13 -20.51
CA THR A 233 3.27 -31.46 -20.62
C THR A 233 2.64 -30.93 -19.30
N GLN A 234 1.66 -30.04 -19.47
CA GLN A 234 1.05 -29.09 -18.52
C GLN A 234 0.66 -29.59 -17.10
N LEU A 235 0.65 -30.89 -16.84
CA LEU A 235 0.48 -31.48 -15.49
C LEU A 235 1.71 -31.28 -14.59
N SER A 236 2.88 -30.99 -15.17
CA SER A 236 4.16 -30.81 -14.47
C SER A 236 4.30 -29.47 -13.74
N LEU A 237 3.58 -28.42 -14.16
CA LEU A 237 3.69 -27.08 -13.57
C LEU A 237 3.07 -26.98 -12.17
N ARG A 238 1.96 -27.70 -11.95
CA ARG A 238 1.31 -27.80 -10.63
C ARG A 238 2.18 -28.59 -9.66
N ARG A 239 2.88 -29.63 -10.14
CA ARG A 239 3.88 -30.38 -9.37
C ARG A 239 5.14 -29.56 -9.08
N LEU A 240 5.66 -28.78 -10.03
CA LEU A 240 6.79 -27.86 -9.82
C LEU A 240 6.49 -26.74 -8.83
N ILE A 241 5.25 -26.22 -8.82
CA ILE A 241 4.80 -25.27 -7.80
C ILE A 241 4.82 -25.96 -6.42
N VAL A 242 4.27 -27.17 -6.31
CA VAL A 242 4.17 -27.95 -5.06
C VAL A 242 5.54 -28.48 -4.56
N GLU A 243 6.41 -28.97 -5.44
CA GLU A 243 7.75 -29.49 -5.11
C GLU A 243 8.65 -28.38 -4.54
N GLN A 244 8.55 -27.14 -5.03
CA GLN A 244 9.34 -26.03 -4.48
C GLN A 244 8.72 -25.34 -3.26
N ILE A 245 7.40 -25.45 -3.07
CA ILE A 245 6.77 -25.14 -1.79
C ILE A 245 7.29 -26.11 -0.72
N ASN A 246 7.43 -27.40 -1.05
CA ASN A 246 7.94 -28.42 -0.13
C ASN A 246 9.46 -28.31 0.13
N GLU A 247 10.28 -27.96 -0.86
CA GLU A 247 11.73 -27.75 -0.65
C GLU A 247 12.05 -26.56 0.26
N SER A 248 11.16 -25.57 0.38
CA SER A 248 11.34 -24.42 1.29
C SER A 248 10.89 -24.69 2.74
N HIS A 249 10.26 -25.83 3.00
CA HIS A 249 9.99 -26.33 4.35
C HIS A 249 11.18 -27.07 5.00
N GLN A 250 12.24 -27.39 4.24
CA GLN A 250 13.44 -28.05 4.79
C GLN A 250 14.36 -27.13 5.63
N TYR A 251 14.02 -25.85 5.81
CA TYR A 251 14.73 -24.92 6.71
C TYR A 251 13.94 -24.49 7.95
N SER A 252 12.82 -25.15 8.25
CA SER A 252 12.12 -25.02 9.53
C SER A 252 11.67 -26.41 9.98
N SER A 253 12.58 -27.11 10.65
CA SER A 253 12.32 -28.38 11.32
C SER A 253 11.14 -28.26 12.30
N GLY A 254 10.23 -29.24 12.21
CA GLY A 254 9.21 -29.53 13.20
C GLY A 254 7.81 -29.04 12.84
N ILE A 255 6.99 -29.93 12.25
CA ILE A 255 5.68 -30.37 12.79
C ILE A 255 4.92 -31.17 11.71
N ASN A 256 4.80 -32.47 12.00
CA ASN A 256 3.82 -33.49 11.60
C ASN A 256 3.34 -33.64 10.14
N GLU A 257 3.84 -34.73 9.55
CA GLU A 257 3.22 -35.52 8.49
C GLU A 257 1.79 -35.93 8.87
N ASN A 258 0.77 -35.34 8.23
CA ASN A 258 -0.57 -35.95 8.19
C ASN A 258 -1.50 -35.37 7.10
N PHE A 259 -1.00 -35.11 5.90
CA PHE A 259 -1.85 -34.70 4.77
C PHE A 259 -1.45 -35.36 3.45
N MET A 260 -1.37 -36.69 3.46
CA MET A 260 -1.27 -37.54 2.27
C MET A 260 -2.50 -38.45 2.10
N PHE A 261 -3.70 -37.99 2.48
CA PHE A 261 -4.94 -38.66 2.13
C PHE A 261 -6.05 -37.65 1.84
N LEU A 262 -6.61 -37.75 0.63
CA LEU A 262 -7.85 -37.18 0.07
C LEU A 262 -7.65 -36.25 -1.14
N LEU A 263 -7.31 -36.87 -2.28
CA LEU A 263 -7.75 -36.42 -3.61
C LEU A 263 -8.04 -37.66 -4.48
N CYS A 264 -9.25 -38.20 -4.33
CA CYS A 264 -10.02 -38.67 -5.49
C CYS A 264 -10.78 -37.46 -6.04
#